data_AF-K0ICP6-F1
#
_entry.id   AF-K0ICP6-F1
#
_cell.length_a   1.000
_cell.length_b   1.000
_cell.length_c   1.000
_cell.angle_alpha   90.00
_cell.angle_beta   90.00
_cell.angle_gamma   90.00
#
_symmetry.space_group_name_H-M   'P 1'
#
loop_
_entity.id
_entity.type
_entity.pdbx_description
1 polymer ?
#
loop_
_entity_poly.entity_id
_entity_poly.type
_entity_poly.pdbx_seq_one_letter_code
_entity_poly.pdbx_strand_id
1 'polypeptide(L)' 'MSDPVAQLAELPAKNCKVQKVQPAVFASDAEVNIITVTVVCPDGATHKIRAYREQAQAVREFVRTET' A
#
# COMPACT_ATOMS: atom_id res chain seq x y z
N MET A 1 4.42 8.24 -14.70
CA MET A 1 4.40 8.42 -13.22
C MET A 1 3.52 7.32 -12.68
N SER A 2 4.05 6.41 -11.87
CA SER A 2 3.27 5.27 -11.37
C SER A 2 2.61 5.66 -10.06
N ASP A 3 1.35 6.05 -10.12
CA ASP A 3 0.53 6.32 -8.95
C ASP A 3 0.40 5.06 -8.09
N PRO A 4 0.79 5.11 -6.81
CA PRO A 4 0.75 3.95 -5.92
C PRO A 4 -0.69 3.51 -5.66
N VAL A 5 -1.66 4.43 -5.71
CA VAL A 5 -3.10 4.13 -5.61
C VAL A 5 -3.58 3.35 -6.83
N ALA A 6 -3.15 3.71 -8.04
CA ALA A 6 -3.50 2.96 -9.25
C ALA A 6 -2.95 1.52 -9.18
N GLN A 7 -1.71 1.36 -8.71
CA GLN A 7 -1.12 0.03 -8.50
C GLN A 7 -1.87 -0.80 -7.46
N LEU A 8 -2.43 -0.17 -6.41
CA LEU A 8 -3.26 -0.84 -5.42
C LEU A 8 -4.64 -1.22 -5.97
N ALA A 9 -5.24 -0.36 -6.79
CA ALA A 9 -6.51 -0.63 -7.46
C ALA A 9 -6.42 -1.81 -8.46
N GLU A 10 -5.23 -2.09 -9.00
CA GLU A 10 -4.98 -3.26 -9.84
C GLU A 10 -4.79 -4.57 -9.04
N LEU A 11 -4.57 -4.52 -7.73
CA LEU A 11 -4.38 -5.71 -6.89
C LEU A 11 -5.59 -6.62 -6.79
N PRO A 12 -6.83 -6.11 -6.55
CA PRO A 12 -8.01 -6.98 -6.54
C PRO A 12 -8.23 -7.66 -7.89
N ALA A 13 -7.96 -6.97 -9.01
CA ALA A 13 -8.02 -7.56 -10.35
C ALA A 13 -6.99 -8.70 -10.57
N LYS A 14 -5.87 -8.66 -9.85
CA LYS A 14 -4.81 -9.70 -9.89
C LYS A 14 -4.91 -10.70 -8.73
N ASN A 15 -5.97 -10.62 -7.93
CA ASN A 15 -6.17 -11.48 -6.75
C ASN A 15 -5.00 -11.40 -5.74
N CYS A 16 -4.23 -10.31 -5.77
CA CYS A 16 -3.08 -10.10 -4.91
C CYS A 16 -3.54 -9.57 -3.55
N LYS A 17 -2.99 -10.12 -2.47
CA LYS A 17 -3.36 -9.76 -1.10
C LYS A 17 -2.30 -8.89 -0.45
N VAL A 18 -2.74 -7.91 0.34
CA VAL A 18 -1.82 -7.15 1.19
C VAL A 18 -1.27 -8.08 2.27
N GLN A 19 0.04 -8.26 2.29
CA GLN A 19 0.72 -9.09 3.29
C GLN A 19 1.22 -8.25 4.46
N LYS A 20 1.79 -7.06 4.18
CA LYS A 20 2.38 -6.21 5.21
C LYS A 20 2.34 -4.74 4.82
N VAL A 21 1.88 -3.89 5.73
CA VAL A 21 1.95 -2.43 5.56
C VAL A 21 2.96 -1.88 6.56
N GLN A 22 3.86 -1.02 6.09
CA GLN A 22 4.87 -0.36 6.92
C GLN A 22 4.86 1.16 6.73
N PRO A 23 5.01 1.94 7.81
CA PRO A 23 4.99 1.48 9.19
C PRO A 23 3.58 1.01 9.61
N ALA A 24 3.53 -0.02 10.46
CA ALA A 24 2.28 -0.61 10.97
C ALA A 24 1.60 0.28 12.02
N VAL A 25 2.37 1.16 12.64
CA VAL A 25 1.91 2.12 13.64
C VAL A 25 1.90 3.50 12.99
N PHE A 26 0.83 4.26 13.23
CA PHE A 26 0.77 5.71 13.06
C PHE A 26 1.78 6.35 14.04
N ALA A 27 3.07 6.16 13.79
CA ALA A 27 4.12 6.78 14.58
C ALA A 27 4.09 8.27 14.23
N SER A 28 3.30 9.04 14.97
CA SER A 28 3.15 10.49 14.91
C SER A 28 2.95 11.06 13.50
N ASP A 29 1.75 11.57 13.26
CA ASP A 29 1.26 12.23 12.05
C ASP A 29 2.22 13.28 11.42
N ALA A 30 3.25 13.72 12.15
CA ALA A 30 4.28 14.64 11.68
C ALA A 30 5.49 14.02 10.94
N GLU A 31 5.76 12.71 11.03
CA GLU A 31 7.05 12.14 10.57
C GLU A 31 6.95 11.07 9.48
N VAL A 32 5.77 10.50 9.22
CA VAL A 32 5.64 9.39 8.27
C VAL A 32 5.31 9.84 6.85
N ASN A 33 6.26 10.52 6.21
CA ASN A 33 6.12 10.95 4.81
C ASN A 33 6.10 9.80 3.79
N ILE A 34 6.23 8.53 4.21
CA ILE A 34 6.39 7.37 3.31
C ILE A 34 5.69 6.13 3.88
N ILE A 35 4.95 5.42 3.05
CA ILE A 35 4.40 4.10 3.34
C ILE A 35 4.91 3.09 2.34
N THR A 36 5.18 1.88 2.84
CA THR A 36 5.49 0.73 2.02
C THR A 36 4.44 -0.35 2.25
N VAL A 37 3.66 -0.65 1.22
CA VAL A 37 2.73 -1.77 1.18
C VAL A 37 3.40 -2.94 0.47
N THR A 38 3.48 -4.08 1.14
CA THR A 38 3.95 -5.34 0.58
C THR A 38 2.74 -6.19 0.27
N VAL A 39 2.60 -6.56 -0.99
CA VAL A 39 1.50 -7.36 -1.52
C VAL A 39 2.04 -8.64 -2.12
N VAL A 40 1.31 -9.73 -1.91
CA VAL A 40 1.65 -11.05 -2.42
C VAL A 40 0.56 -11.50 -3.36
N CYS A 41 0.95 -11.77 -4.59
CA CYS A 41 0.09 -12.31 -5.62
C CYS A 41 -0.05 -13.83 -5.47
N PRO A 42 -1.12 -14.44 -5.99
CA PRO A 42 -1.35 -15.89 -5.91
C PRO A 42 -0.23 -16.69 -6.57
N ASP A 43 0.49 -16.11 -7.53
CA ASP A 43 1.68 -16.66 -8.17
C ASP A 43 2.92 -16.74 -7.24
N GLY A 44 2.82 -16.27 -6.00
CA GLY A 44 3.95 -16.17 -5.06
C GLY A 44 4.82 -14.93 -5.29
N ALA A 45 4.55 -14.15 -6.34
CA ALA A 45 5.22 -12.89 -6.60
C ALA A 45 4.90 -11.85 -5.52
N THR A 46 5.93 -11.22 -4.98
CA THR A 46 5.78 -10.16 -3.95
C THR A 46 6.09 -8.80 -4.57
N HIS A 47 5.15 -7.88 -4.51
CA HIS A 47 5.35 -6.49 -4.94
C HIS A 47 5.40 -5.55 -3.74
N LYS A 48 6.27 -4.54 -3.81
CA LYS A 48 6.42 -3.51 -2.79
C LYS A 48 6.03 -2.17 -3.40
N ILE A 49 4.92 -1.62 -2.94
CA ILE A 49 4.38 -0.34 -3.38
C ILE A 49 4.78 0.70 -2.34
N ARG A 50 5.52 1.73 -2.77
CA ARG A 50 5.90 2.85 -1.92
C ARG A 50 5.08 4.08 -2.28
N ALA A 51 4.44 4.68 -1.29
CA ALA A 51 3.66 5.90 -1.42
C ALA A 51 4.24 7.00 -0.54
N TYR A 52 4.28 8.23 -1.04
CA TYR A 52 4.93 9.35 -0.37
C TYR A 52 3.92 10.48 -0.10
N ARG A 53 4.10 11.20 1.00
CA ARG A 53 3.33 12.40 1.39
C ARG A 53 1.82 12.18 1.24
N GLU A 54 1.16 12.95 0.38
CA GLU A 54 -0.29 12.90 0.13
C GLU A 54 -0.75 11.52 -0.35
N GLN A 55 0.06 10.85 -1.17
CA GLN A 55 -0.26 9.51 -1.65
C GLN A 55 -0.22 8.47 -0.52
N ALA A 56 0.60 8.69 0.51
CA ALA A 56 0.68 7.78 1.65
C ALA A 56 -0.66 7.73 2.41
N GLN A 57 -1.32 8.87 2.58
CA GLN A 57 -2.62 8.94 3.23
C GLN A 57 -3.70 8.20 2.42
N ALA A 58 -3.77 8.44 1.11
CA ALA A 58 -4.71 7.76 0.22
C ALA A 58 -4.49 6.24 0.20
N VAL A 59 -3.23 5.78 0.19
CA VAL A 59 -2.89 4.35 0.25
C VAL A 59 -3.31 3.71 1.57
N ARG A 60 -3.17 4.39 2.72
CA ARG A 60 -3.66 3.86 4.01
C ARG A 60 -5.16 3.64 4.00
N GLU A 61 -5.89 4.64 3.52
CA GLU A 61 -7.34 4.60 3.49
C GLU A 61 -7.82 3.45 2.60
N PHE A 62 -7.24 3.32 1.41
CA PHE A 62 -7.54 2.24 0.48
C PHE A 62 -7.34 0.84 1.09
N VAL A 63 -6.17 0.60 1.70
CA VAL A 63 -5.87 -0.70 2.33
C VAL A 63 -6.82 -1.00 3.50
N ARG A 64 -7.29 0.03 4.22
CA ARG A 64 -8.25 -0.12 5.33
C ARG A 64 -9.65 -0.47 4.84
N THR A 65 -10.10 0.08 3.72
CA THR A 65 -11.41 -0.24 3.13
C THR A 65 -11.47 -1.61 2.47
N GLU A 66 -10.33 -2.11 1.98
CA GLU A 66 -10.24 -3.39 1.25
C GLU A 66 -9.83 -4.58 2.15
N THR A 67 -9.60 -4.36 3.45
CA THR A 67 -9.36 -5.42 4.47
C THR A 67 -10.64 -5.70 5.25
#